data_AF-A0A7C5G8B8-F1
#
_entry.id   AF-A0A7C5G8B8-F1
#
_cell.length_a   1.000
_cell.length_b   1.000
_cell.length_c   1.000
_cell.angle_alpha   90.00
_cell.angle_beta   90.00
_cell.angle_gamma   90.00
#
_symmetry.space_group_name_H-M   'P 1'
#
loop_
_entity.id
_entity.type
_entity.pdbx_description
1 polymer ?
#
loop_
_entity_poly.entity_id
_entity_poly.type
_entity_poly.pdbx_seq_one_letter_code
_entity_poly.pdbx_strand_id
1 'polypeptide(L)'
;SLDLDTKENNERFFAGIPKIPNKKKESMAIYLLFIQHIMHSLTAKGKAAIVVPTGFITAQSGIDKKIRQKMVESKILAGVVSMPSNIFATTGTNVSILFLDATNKEDVVLIDASNLGTKVKEGKNQKTVLSNEEEQLIINTFNKKEQVEDLSVIVSYENIKAKNYSLSAGQYFEVKIEYIDITAEEFSTKMKGFETNLESLFKESKLLETEIKNNLKGLKYE
;
A
#
# COMPACT_ATOMS: atom_id res chain seq x y z
N SER A 1 14.64 -18.94 -21.72
CA SER A 1 15.08 -20.31 -22.02
C SER A 1 13.86 -21.11 -22.44
N LEU A 2 13.96 -21.93 -23.49
CA LEU A 2 12.91 -22.88 -23.90
C LEU A 2 12.52 -23.82 -22.75
N ASP A 3 13.42 -24.07 -21.79
CA ASP A 3 13.18 -24.92 -20.62
C ASP A 3 12.11 -24.39 -19.66
N LEU A 4 11.81 -23.09 -19.70
CA LEU A 4 10.77 -22.48 -18.86
C LEU A 4 9.40 -22.47 -19.53
N ASP A 5 9.34 -22.70 -20.84
CA ASP A 5 8.09 -22.67 -21.63
C ASP A 5 7.43 -24.05 -21.68
N THR A 6 7.11 -24.57 -20.49
CA THR A 6 6.39 -25.83 -20.33
C THR A 6 4.97 -25.56 -19.83
N LYS A 7 4.04 -26.47 -20.12
CA LYS A 7 2.66 -26.38 -19.60
C LYS A 7 2.64 -26.23 -18.08
N GLU A 8 3.44 -27.02 -17.38
CA GLU A 8 3.53 -26.98 -15.91
C GLU A 8 4.01 -25.61 -15.40
N ASN A 9 5.02 -25.02 -16.04
CA ASN A 9 5.51 -23.69 -15.66
C ASN A 9 4.49 -22.59 -16.01
N ASN A 10 3.73 -22.74 -17.09
CA ASN A 10 2.68 -21.80 -17.45
C ASN A 10 1.49 -21.85 -16.46
N GLU A 11 1.14 -23.03 -15.94
CA GLU A 11 0.13 -23.16 -14.87
C GLU A 11 0.65 -22.59 -13.54
N ARG A 12 1.92 -22.86 -13.20
CA ARG A 12 2.56 -22.37 -11.97
C ARG A 12 2.76 -20.86 -11.98
N PHE A 13 3.23 -20.29 -13.09
CA PHE A 13 3.53 -18.87 -13.26
C PHE A 13 2.50 -18.18 -14.17
N PHE A 14 1.23 -18.39 -13.87
CA PHE A 14 0.09 -17.93 -14.67
C PHE A 14 0.05 -16.41 -14.91
N ALA A 15 0.63 -15.59 -14.03
CA ALA A 15 0.68 -14.14 -14.18
C ALA A 15 1.86 -13.67 -15.04
N GLY A 16 2.80 -14.58 -15.32
CA GLY A 16 4.04 -14.34 -16.04
C GLY A 16 5.27 -14.27 -15.14
N ILE A 17 6.44 -14.18 -15.79
CA ILE A 17 7.75 -14.11 -15.14
C ILE A 17 8.29 -12.67 -15.27
N PRO A 18 8.75 -12.04 -14.16
CA PRO A 18 9.35 -10.71 -14.21
C PRO A 18 10.57 -10.67 -15.15
N LYS A 19 10.72 -9.59 -15.91
CA LYS A 19 11.92 -9.39 -16.72
C LYS A 19 13.13 -9.17 -15.83
N ILE A 20 14.24 -9.83 -16.13
CA ILE A 20 15.51 -9.67 -15.42
C ILE A 20 16.12 -8.32 -15.81
N PRO A 21 16.35 -7.39 -14.88
CA PRO A 21 17.01 -6.12 -15.21
C PRO A 21 18.46 -6.38 -15.64
N ASN A 22 18.87 -5.83 -16.80
CA ASN A 22 20.22 -6.05 -17.34
C ASN A 22 21.34 -5.49 -16.44
N LYS A 23 21.07 -4.38 -15.73
CA LYS A 23 22.07 -3.67 -14.92
C LYS A 23 22.00 -3.94 -13.42
N LYS A 24 20.86 -4.40 -12.92
CA LYS A 24 20.58 -4.53 -11.47
C LYS A 24 19.80 -5.81 -11.19
N LYS A 25 20.45 -6.96 -11.34
CA LYS A 25 19.77 -8.27 -11.23
C LYS A 25 19.15 -8.48 -9.85
N GLU A 26 19.76 -7.93 -8.81
CA GLU A 26 19.29 -7.97 -7.43
C GLU A 26 17.99 -7.17 -7.19
N SER A 27 17.63 -6.25 -8.09
CA SER A 27 16.32 -5.57 -8.03
C SER A 27 15.23 -6.32 -8.78
N MET A 28 15.48 -7.56 -9.23
CA MET A 28 14.44 -8.38 -9.82
C MET A 28 13.36 -8.66 -8.77
N ALA A 29 12.10 -8.45 -9.15
CA ALA A 29 10.93 -8.74 -8.33
C ALA A 29 10.65 -10.25 -8.19
N ILE A 30 11.66 -11.02 -7.76
CA ILE A 30 11.61 -12.49 -7.67
C ILE A 30 10.50 -12.98 -6.73
N TYR A 31 10.11 -12.17 -5.75
CA TYR A 31 9.01 -12.46 -4.82
C TYR A 31 7.68 -12.76 -5.55
N LEU A 32 7.47 -12.21 -6.74
CA LEU A 32 6.29 -12.51 -7.57
C LEU A 32 6.24 -13.97 -8.05
N LEU A 33 7.41 -14.60 -8.23
CA LEU A 33 7.49 -16.03 -8.56
C LEU A 33 7.19 -16.88 -7.33
N PHE A 34 7.68 -16.47 -6.16
CA PHE A 34 7.40 -17.17 -4.89
C PHE A 34 5.91 -17.16 -4.55
N ILE A 35 5.21 -16.02 -4.71
CA ILE A 35 3.77 -15.95 -4.44
C ILE A 35 3.00 -16.90 -5.36
N GLN A 36 3.31 -16.88 -6.66
CA GLN A 36 2.68 -17.78 -7.64
C GLN A 36 2.94 -19.25 -7.31
N HIS A 37 4.18 -19.58 -6.93
CA HIS A 37 4.53 -20.93 -6.52
C HIS A 37 3.78 -21.37 -5.26
N ILE A 38 3.67 -20.50 -4.24
CA ILE A 38 2.91 -20.78 -3.02
C ILE A 38 1.44 -21.03 -3.35
N MET A 39 0.83 -20.20 -4.20
CA MET A 39 -0.56 -20.38 -4.65
C MET A 39 -0.75 -21.72 -5.39
N HIS A 40 0.19 -22.09 -6.25
CA HIS A 40 0.13 -23.35 -7.00
C HIS A 40 0.32 -24.58 -6.10
N SER A 41 1.20 -24.49 -5.10
CA SER A 41 1.47 -25.57 -4.14
C SER A 41 0.44 -25.65 -3.01
N LEU A 42 -0.49 -24.69 -2.92
CA LEU A 42 -1.51 -24.66 -1.87
C LEU A 42 -2.50 -25.81 -2.07
N THR A 43 -2.63 -26.68 -1.07
CA THR A 43 -3.62 -27.77 -1.11
C THR A 43 -5.03 -27.23 -0.90
N ALA A 44 -6.05 -28.06 -1.18
CA ALA A 44 -7.46 -27.67 -1.01
C ALA A 44 -7.86 -27.25 0.42
N LYS A 45 -7.05 -27.61 1.43
CA LYS A 45 -7.20 -27.19 2.83
C LYS A 45 -6.00 -26.38 3.34
N GLY A 46 -5.12 -25.96 2.44
CA GLY A 46 -3.89 -25.27 2.75
C GLY A 46 -4.12 -23.83 3.17
N LYS A 47 -3.21 -23.34 4.01
CA LYS A 47 -3.13 -21.93 4.42
C LYS A 47 -1.70 -21.45 4.27
N ALA A 48 -1.52 -20.16 3.99
CA ALA A 48 -0.21 -19.55 3.89
C ALA A 48 -0.24 -18.11 4.44
N ALA A 49 0.85 -17.70 5.07
CA ALA A 49 1.12 -16.31 5.41
C ALA A 49 2.38 -15.86 4.64
N ILE A 50 2.28 -14.78 3.87
CA ILE A 50 3.34 -14.36 2.94
C ILE A 50 3.67 -12.89 3.20
N VAL A 51 4.92 -12.61 3.58
CA VAL A 51 5.43 -11.24 3.70
C VAL A 51 5.78 -10.72 2.30
N VAL A 52 5.22 -9.57 1.94
CA VAL A 52 5.42 -8.93 0.64
C VAL A 52 5.73 -7.44 0.82
N PRO A 53 6.43 -6.79 -0.12
CA PRO A 53 6.53 -5.34 -0.13
C PRO A 53 5.13 -4.70 -0.24
N THR A 54 4.85 -3.62 0.49
CA THR A 54 3.54 -2.95 0.46
C THR A 54 3.13 -2.46 -0.94
N GLY A 55 4.09 -2.22 -1.84
CA GLY A 55 3.81 -1.94 -3.24
C GLY A 55 3.00 -3.03 -3.95
N PHE A 56 3.14 -4.29 -3.56
CA PHE A 56 2.39 -5.42 -4.14
C PHE A 56 0.88 -5.26 -3.96
N ILE A 57 0.44 -4.84 -2.77
CA ILE A 57 -0.98 -4.74 -2.42
C ILE A 57 -1.69 -3.53 -3.04
N THR A 58 -0.93 -2.57 -3.56
CA THR A 58 -1.42 -1.30 -4.12
C THR A 58 -1.18 -1.15 -5.62
N ALA A 59 -0.32 -1.96 -6.23
CA ALA A 59 0.02 -1.87 -7.66
C ALA A 59 -1.25 -1.83 -8.53
N GLN A 60 -1.26 -1.07 -9.62
CA GLN A 60 -2.47 -0.89 -10.44
C GLN A 60 -2.41 -1.66 -11.77
N SER A 61 -1.28 -2.30 -12.07
CA SER A 61 -1.03 -3.04 -13.30
C SER A 61 0.06 -4.10 -13.10
N GLY A 62 0.42 -4.81 -14.17
CA GLY A 62 1.54 -5.76 -14.17
C GLY A 62 1.22 -7.13 -13.57
N ILE A 63 2.30 -7.88 -13.27
CA ILE A 63 2.23 -9.24 -12.72
C ILE A 63 1.57 -9.20 -11.34
N ASP A 64 1.92 -8.22 -10.51
CA ASP A 64 1.38 -7.99 -9.16
C ASP A 64 -0.16 -7.98 -9.15
N LYS A 65 -0.77 -7.22 -10.07
CA LYS A 65 -2.22 -7.16 -10.23
C LYS A 65 -2.79 -8.51 -10.62
N LYS A 66 -2.23 -9.15 -11.66
CA LYS A 66 -2.72 -10.45 -12.14
C LYS A 66 -2.72 -11.52 -11.04
N ILE A 67 -1.69 -11.54 -10.19
CA ILE A 67 -1.63 -12.46 -9.06
C ILE A 67 -2.76 -12.16 -8.06
N ARG A 68 -2.95 -10.90 -7.66
CA ARG A 68 -4.07 -10.52 -6.77
C ARG A 68 -5.43 -10.82 -7.37
N GLN A 69 -5.61 -10.59 -8.68
CA GLN A 69 -6.82 -10.96 -9.40
C GLN A 69 -7.15 -12.42 -9.19
N LYS A 70 -6.18 -13.30 -9.43
CA LYS A 70 -6.36 -14.74 -9.23
C LYS A 70 -6.70 -15.09 -7.78
N MET A 71 -6.00 -14.50 -6.78
CA MET A 71 -6.29 -14.76 -5.37
C MET A 71 -7.72 -14.39 -4.96
N VAL A 72 -8.22 -13.26 -5.47
CA VAL A 72 -9.56 -12.72 -5.21
C VAL A 72 -10.61 -13.55 -5.94
N GLU A 73 -10.39 -13.88 -7.20
CA GLU A 73 -11.31 -14.66 -8.02
C GLU A 73 -11.45 -16.11 -7.54
N SER A 74 -10.36 -16.73 -7.10
CA SER A 74 -10.39 -18.06 -6.48
C SER A 74 -10.86 -18.05 -5.03
N LYS A 75 -11.19 -16.88 -4.47
CA LYS A 75 -11.64 -16.69 -3.08
C LYS A 75 -10.73 -17.34 -2.02
N ILE A 76 -9.41 -17.31 -2.26
CA ILE A 76 -8.43 -17.86 -1.30
C ILE A 76 -7.81 -16.78 -0.42
N LEU A 77 -8.00 -15.50 -0.73
CA LEU A 77 -7.49 -14.41 0.11
C LEU A 77 -8.34 -14.30 1.37
N ALA A 78 -7.76 -14.55 2.54
CA ALA A 78 -8.46 -14.43 3.83
C ALA A 78 -8.32 -13.02 4.43
N GLY A 79 -7.16 -12.39 4.24
CA GLY A 79 -6.91 -11.05 4.73
C GLY A 79 -5.52 -10.52 4.44
N VAL A 80 -5.32 -9.24 4.75
CA VAL A 80 -4.04 -8.54 4.59
C VAL A 80 -3.78 -7.66 5.80
N VAL A 81 -2.54 -7.67 6.30
CA VAL A 81 -2.09 -6.75 7.36
C VAL A 81 -0.98 -5.88 6.81
N SER A 82 -1.19 -4.57 6.72
CA SER A 82 -0.13 -3.60 6.42
C SER A 82 0.65 -3.29 7.68
N MET A 83 1.95 -3.56 7.68
CA MET A 83 2.78 -3.42 8.86
C MET A 83 3.34 -1.99 8.99
N PRO A 84 3.74 -1.58 10.21
CA PRO A 84 4.48 -0.33 10.41
C PRO A 84 5.73 -0.24 9.55
N SER A 85 6.09 1.00 9.19
CA SER A 85 7.37 1.29 8.55
C SER A 85 8.54 0.85 9.44
N ASN A 86 9.66 0.47 8.81
CA ASN A 86 10.89 0.08 9.50
C ASN A 86 10.75 -1.09 10.50
N ILE A 87 9.79 -2.00 10.31
CA ILE A 87 9.74 -3.27 11.09
C ILE A 87 11.06 -4.05 10.94
N PHE A 88 11.64 -4.06 9.75
CA PHE A 88 12.97 -4.63 9.51
C PHE A 88 14.04 -3.54 9.63
N ALA A 89 14.93 -3.67 10.63
CA ALA A 89 16.00 -2.70 10.90
C ALA A 89 16.98 -2.50 9.72
N THR A 90 17.01 -3.43 8.76
CA THR A 90 17.99 -3.48 7.67
C THR A 90 17.48 -2.86 6.36
N THR A 91 16.17 -2.62 6.21
CA THR A 91 15.59 -2.14 4.96
C THR A 91 14.49 -1.11 5.21
N GLY A 92 14.51 0.02 4.49
CA GLY A 92 13.44 1.03 4.55
C GLY A 92 12.17 0.67 3.78
N THR A 93 12.02 -0.59 3.35
CA THR A 93 10.85 -1.02 2.58
C THR A 93 9.73 -1.42 3.53
N ASN A 94 8.57 -0.78 3.39
CA ASN A 94 7.36 -1.18 4.10
C ASN A 94 6.87 -2.54 3.59
N VAL A 95 6.35 -3.35 4.50
CA VAL A 95 5.88 -4.69 4.20
C VAL A 95 4.42 -4.86 4.59
N SER A 96 3.75 -5.78 3.93
CA SER A 96 2.42 -6.26 4.27
C SER A 96 2.45 -7.78 4.33
N ILE A 97 1.56 -8.37 5.11
CA ILE A 97 1.41 -9.82 5.24
C ILE A 97 0.11 -10.21 4.55
N LEU A 98 0.21 -11.10 3.56
CA LEU A 98 -0.93 -11.73 2.89
C LEU A 98 -1.28 -13.02 3.60
N PHE A 99 -2.55 -13.23 3.89
CA PHE A 99 -3.05 -14.49 4.43
C PHE A 99 -3.93 -15.17 3.39
N LEU A 100 -3.51 -16.36 2.98
CA LEU A 100 -4.26 -17.23 2.07
C LEU A 100 -4.84 -18.40 2.85
N ASP A 101 -6.09 -18.73 2.56
CA ASP A 101 -6.79 -19.90 3.08
C ASP A 101 -7.68 -20.48 1.97
N ALA A 102 -7.32 -21.65 1.47
CA ALA A 102 -8.06 -22.34 0.41
C ALA A 102 -9.49 -22.74 0.83
N THR A 103 -9.77 -22.73 2.13
CA THR A 103 -11.08 -23.04 2.72
C THR A 103 -11.90 -21.80 3.04
N ASN A 104 -11.38 -20.58 2.82
CA ASN A 104 -12.08 -19.35 3.17
C ASN A 104 -13.44 -19.26 2.47
N LYS A 105 -14.48 -18.92 3.25
CA LYS A 105 -15.87 -18.73 2.77
C LYS A 105 -16.42 -17.34 3.07
N GLU A 106 -15.70 -16.59 3.88
CA GLU A 106 -16.12 -15.30 4.40
C GLU A 106 -15.43 -14.16 3.63
N ASP A 107 -15.82 -12.94 3.93
CA ASP A 107 -15.18 -11.74 3.39
C ASP A 107 -13.73 -11.57 3.89
N VAL A 108 -13.02 -10.65 3.23
CA VAL A 108 -11.60 -10.40 3.44
C VAL A 108 -11.42 -9.32 4.50
N VAL A 109 -10.61 -9.59 5.52
CA VAL A 109 -10.22 -8.57 6.50
C VAL A 109 -8.96 -7.84 6.04
N LEU A 110 -9.03 -6.51 5.90
CA LEU A 110 -7.88 -5.66 5.60
C LEU A 110 -7.56 -4.84 6.84
N ILE A 111 -6.33 -4.94 7.33
CA ILE A 111 -5.85 -4.24 8.53
C ILE A 111 -4.73 -3.27 8.12
N ASP A 112 -4.83 -2.03 8.57
CA ASP A 112 -3.79 -1.01 8.50
C ASP A 112 -3.15 -0.80 9.88
N ALA A 113 -2.09 -1.57 10.17
CA ALA A 113 -1.28 -1.39 11.36
C ALA A 113 -0.13 -0.39 11.13
N SER A 114 -0.13 0.39 10.04
CA SER A 114 1.03 1.21 9.67
C SER A 114 1.36 2.31 10.68
N ASN A 115 0.37 2.74 11.47
CA ASN A 115 0.48 3.75 12.53
C ASN A 115 0.83 3.17 13.91
N LEU A 116 0.91 1.85 14.04
CA LEU A 116 1.25 1.19 15.31
C LEU A 116 2.76 1.09 15.53
N GLY A 117 3.13 0.81 16.78
CA GLY A 117 4.48 0.50 17.19
C GLY A 117 5.30 1.72 17.57
N THR A 118 6.37 1.46 18.31
CA THR A 118 7.30 2.47 18.79
C THR A 118 8.65 2.32 18.11
N LYS A 119 9.25 3.45 17.71
CA LYS A 119 10.57 3.43 17.08
C LYS A 119 11.66 3.27 18.13
N VAL A 120 12.50 2.26 17.97
CA VAL A 120 13.64 1.93 18.83
C VAL A 120 14.93 2.01 18.02
N LYS A 121 15.98 2.60 18.62
CA LYS A 121 17.32 2.64 18.01
C LYS A 121 18.03 1.30 18.22
N GLU A 122 18.63 0.77 17.16
CA GLU A 122 19.43 -0.45 17.17
C GLU A 122 20.79 -0.14 16.50
N GLY A 123 21.75 0.31 17.31
CA GLY A 123 23.04 0.82 16.83
C GLY A 123 22.86 2.07 15.96
N LYS A 124 23.30 2.00 14.70
CA LYS A 124 23.13 3.08 13.70
C LYS A 124 21.76 3.04 13.00
N ASN A 125 20.99 1.96 13.20
CA ASN A 125 19.71 1.75 12.52
C ASN A 125 18.54 2.06 13.46
N GLN A 126 17.34 2.17 12.89
CA GLN A 126 16.09 2.38 13.61
C GLN A 126 15.09 1.32 13.18
N LYS A 127 14.45 0.67 14.15
CA LYS A 127 13.34 -0.27 13.89
C LYS A 127 12.08 0.16 14.60
N THR A 128 10.94 -0.23 14.06
CA THR A 128 9.65 -0.11 14.76
C THR A 128 9.35 -1.43 15.45
N VAL A 129 9.00 -1.37 16.73
CA VAL A 129 8.68 -2.53 17.55
C VAL A 129 7.23 -2.40 18.00
N LEU A 130 6.43 -3.44 17.75
CA LEU A 130 5.08 -3.54 18.28
C LEU A 130 5.16 -3.98 19.75
N SER A 131 4.35 -3.37 20.58
CA SER A 131 4.08 -3.86 21.93
C SER A 131 3.21 -5.11 21.89
N ASN A 132 3.24 -5.91 22.96
CA ASN A 132 2.38 -7.09 23.07
C ASN A 132 0.89 -6.74 22.93
N GLU A 133 0.46 -5.58 23.42
CA GLU A 133 -0.93 -5.13 23.32
C GLU A 133 -1.33 -4.84 21.86
N GLU A 134 -0.46 -4.17 21.10
CA GLU A 134 -0.68 -3.91 19.67
C GLU A 134 -0.67 -5.19 18.85
N GLU A 135 0.23 -6.14 19.14
CA GLU A 135 0.23 -7.46 18.49
C GLU A 135 -1.08 -8.20 18.75
N GLN A 136 -1.53 -8.24 20.01
CA GLN A 136 -2.80 -8.88 20.36
C GLN A 136 -3.99 -8.17 19.72
N LEU A 137 -3.97 -6.85 19.60
CA LEU A 137 -4.99 -6.09 18.89
C LEU A 137 -5.08 -6.54 17.43
N ILE A 138 -3.96 -6.62 16.71
CA ILE A 138 -3.92 -7.09 15.31
C ILE A 138 -4.42 -8.53 15.20
N ILE A 139 -3.92 -9.43 16.06
CA ILE A 139 -4.28 -10.86 16.04
C ILE A 139 -5.77 -11.04 16.30
N ASN A 140 -6.32 -10.39 17.33
CA ASN A 140 -7.72 -10.50 17.69
C ASN A 140 -8.63 -9.92 16.60
N THR A 141 -8.27 -8.75 16.07
CA THR A 141 -9.01 -8.10 14.98
C THR A 141 -9.04 -8.98 13.74
N PHE A 142 -7.91 -9.59 13.38
CA PHE A 142 -7.82 -10.50 12.23
C PHE A 142 -8.65 -11.76 12.44
N ASN A 143 -8.50 -12.44 13.58
CA ASN A 143 -9.16 -13.71 13.86
C ASN A 143 -10.68 -13.56 14.03
N LYS A 144 -11.13 -12.47 14.64
CA LYS A 144 -12.56 -12.16 14.78
C LYS A 144 -13.17 -11.55 13.53
N LYS A 145 -12.33 -11.12 12.57
CA LYS A 145 -12.72 -10.29 11.43
C LYS A 145 -13.58 -9.12 11.87
N GLU A 146 -13.05 -8.36 12.81
CA GLU A 146 -13.75 -7.22 13.39
C GLU A 146 -13.41 -5.96 12.60
N GLN A 147 -14.42 -5.12 12.35
CA GLN A 147 -14.22 -3.78 11.81
C GLN A 147 -13.89 -2.83 12.97
N VAL A 148 -12.73 -2.19 12.90
CA VAL A 148 -12.23 -1.26 13.91
C VAL A 148 -11.85 0.03 13.20
N GLU A 149 -12.36 1.15 13.70
CA GLU A 149 -12.11 2.47 13.11
C GLU A 149 -10.61 2.74 12.94
N ASP A 150 -10.24 3.26 11.77
CA ASP A 150 -8.86 3.57 11.35
C ASP A 150 -7.85 2.41 11.41
N LEU A 151 -8.30 1.18 11.70
CA LEU A 151 -7.44 0.01 11.84
C LEU A 151 -7.83 -1.12 10.90
N SER A 152 -9.12 -1.44 10.77
CA SER A 152 -9.55 -2.60 9.98
C SER A 152 -10.89 -2.41 9.30
N VAL A 153 -11.04 -3.10 8.18
CA VAL A 153 -12.27 -3.10 7.38
C VAL A 153 -12.49 -4.49 6.79
N ILE A 154 -13.75 -4.91 6.79
CA ILE A 154 -14.19 -6.16 6.17
C ILE A 154 -14.69 -5.84 4.78
N VAL A 155 -14.12 -6.48 3.77
CA VAL A 155 -14.38 -6.14 2.37
C VAL A 155 -14.78 -7.39 1.62
N SER A 156 -15.92 -7.30 0.92
CA SER A 156 -16.35 -8.35 0.01
C SER A 156 -15.42 -8.46 -1.19
N TYR A 157 -15.32 -9.65 -1.77
CA TYR A 157 -14.54 -9.88 -2.99
C TYR A 157 -15.02 -8.99 -4.16
N GLU A 158 -16.30 -8.64 -4.22
CA GLU A 158 -16.84 -7.75 -5.26
C GLU A 158 -16.39 -6.30 -5.06
N ASN A 159 -16.35 -5.82 -3.81
CA ASN A 159 -15.79 -4.49 -3.51
C ASN A 159 -14.31 -4.41 -3.86
N ILE A 160 -13.55 -5.50 -3.64
CA ILE A 160 -12.14 -5.58 -4.05
C ILE A 160 -11.99 -5.48 -5.57
N LYS A 161 -12.82 -6.19 -6.34
CA LYS A 161 -12.83 -6.08 -7.81
C LYS A 161 -13.16 -4.65 -8.26
N ALA A 162 -14.17 -4.02 -7.64
CA ALA A 162 -14.57 -2.64 -7.96
C ALA A 162 -13.45 -1.62 -7.70
N LYS A 163 -12.61 -1.87 -6.69
CA LYS A 163 -11.42 -1.05 -6.37
C LYS A 163 -10.16 -1.53 -7.08
N ASN A 164 -10.30 -2.11 -8.27
CA ASN A 164 -9.20 -2.56 -9.13
C ASN A 164 -8.22 -3.52 -8.42
N TYR A 165 -8.76 -4.38 -7.55
CA TYR A 165 -8.02 -5.40 -6.78
C TYR A 165 -7.01 -4.84 -5.77
N SER A 166 -7.15 -3.57 -5.38
CA SER A 166 -6.37 -2.98 -4.29
C SER A 166 -6.69 -3.65 -2.96
N LEU A 167 -5.67 -3.97 -2.17
CA LEU A 167 -5.83 -4.59 -0.84
C LEU A 167 -5.37 -3.66 0.29
N SER A 168 -5.27 -2.36 0.00
CA SER A 168 -4.97 -1.34 1.02
C SER A 168 -6.25 -0.95 1.75
N ALA A 169 -6.31 -1.18 3.06
CA ALA A 169 -7.48 -0.91 3.90
C ALA A 169 -7.95 0.55 3.80
N GLY A 170 -7.02 1.51 3.73
CA GLY A 170 -7.35 2.94 3.61
C GLY A 170 -8.19 3.33 2.39
N GLN A 171 -8.27 2.50 1.34
CA GLN A 171 -9.18 2.75 0.20
C GLN A 171 -10.64 2.36 0.46
N TYR A 172 -10.89 1.71 1.60
CA TYR A 172 -12.19 1.20 2.04
C TYR A 172 -12.64 1.80 3.36
N PHE A 173 -11.78 2.55 4.06
CA PHE A 173 -12.22 3.35 5.19
C PHE A 173 -13.24 4.39 4.70
N GLU A 174 -14.32 4.52 5.46
CA GLU A 174 -15.31 5.54 5.19
C GLU A 174 -14.69 6.90 5.47
N VAL A 175 -14.70 7.77 4.45
CA VAL A 175 -14.30 9.16 4.64
C VAL A 175 -15.39 9.81 5.49
N LYS A 176 -15.16 9.94 6.80
CA LYS A 176 -15.97 10.78 7.66
C LYS A 176 -15.74 12.22 7.21
N ILE A 177 -16.64 12.74 6.38
CA ILE A 177 -16.70 14.18 6.11
C ILE A 177 -17.26 14.80 7.39
N GLU A 178 -16.38 15.17 8.30
CA GLU A 178 -16.75 16.02 9.43
C GLU A 178 -17.13 17.39 8.87
N TYR A 179 -18.43 17.64 8.75
CA TYR A 179 -18.93 18.97 8.56
C TYR A 179 -18.72 19.72 9.88
N ILE A 180 -17.70 20.57 9.90
CA ILE A 180 -17.58 21.58 10.95
C ILE A 180 -18.64 22.63 10.62
N ASP A 181 -19.73 22.65 11.39
CA ASP A 181 -20.71 23.72 11.32
C ASP A 181 -20.05 25.02 11.79
N ILE A 182 -19.49 25.76 10.84
CA ILE A 182 -18.98 27.12 11.06
C ILE A 182 -20.13 28.10 10.86
N THR A 183 -20.20 29.10 11.72
CA THR A 183 -21.15 30.20 11.57
C THR A 183 -20.83 31.01 10.31
N ALA A 184 -21.82 31.73 9.77
CA ALA A 184 -21.62 32.60 8.60
C ALA A 184 -20.50 33.64 8.83
N GLU A 185 -20.34 34.09 10.07
CA GLU A 185 -19.33 35.08 10.48
C GLU A 185 -17.91 34.48 10.48
N GLU A 186 -17.76 33.26 10.99
CA GLU A 186 -16.49 32.51 10.96
C GLU A 186 -16.10 32.14 9.53
N PHE A 187 -17.06 31.75 8.68
CA PHE A 187 -16.83 31.51 7.26
C PHE A 187 -16.31 32.76 6.56
N SER A 188 -16.99 33.90 6.75
CA SER A 188 -16.57 35.16 6.13
C SER A 188 -15.18 35.60 6.60
N THR A 189 -14.86 35.36 7.87
CA THR A 189 -13.55 35.67 8.45
C THR A 189 -12.45 34.80 7.84
N LYS A 190 -12.67 33.48 7.76
CA LYS A 190 -11.73 32.55 7.11
C LYS A 190 -11.55 32.87 5.63
N MET A 191 -12.64 33.17 4.92
CA MET A 191 -12.57 33.48 3.49
C MET A 191 -11.77 34.75 3.21
N LYS A 192 -11.98 35.82 3.99
CA LYS A 192 -11.14 37.02 3.93
C LYS A 192 -9.67 36.73 4.22
N GLY A 193 -9.41 35.87 5.20
CA GLY A 193 -8.05 35.43 5.52
C GLY A 193 -7.39 34.73 4.33
N PHE A 194 -8.08 33.78 3.69
CA PHE A 194 -7.59 33.09 2.50
C PHE A 194 -7.39 34.04 1.32
N GLU A 195 -8.31 34.97 1.09
CA GLU A 195 -8.23 35.96 0.02
C GLU A 195 -7.00 36.87 0.21
N THR A 196 -6.78 37.36 1.43
CA THR A 196 -5.60 38.17 1.78
C THR A 196 -4.30 37.39 1.54
N ASN A 197 -4.27 36.12 1.96
CA ASN A 197 -3.09 35.29 1.80
C ASN A 197 -2.80 34.99 0.32
N LEU A 198 -3.85 34.75 -0.47
CA LEU A 198 -3.77 34.53 -1.92
C LEU A 198 -3.24 35.79 -2.64
N GLU A 199 -3.71 36.98 -2.27
CA GLU A 199 -3.19 38.24 -2.82
C GLU A 199 -1.71 38.45 -2.50
N SER A 200 -1.28 38.11 -1.28
CA SER A 200 0.13 38.18 -0.89
C SER A 200 0.99 37.27 -1.76
N LEU A 201 0.56 36.01 -1.96
CA LEU A 201 1.25 35.05 -2.81
C LEU A 201 1.31 35.51 -4.28
N PHE A 202 0.26 36.15 -4.80
CA PHE A 202 0.30 36.72 -6.15
C PHE A 202 1.28 37.89 -6.29
N LYS A 203 1.41 38.75 -5.26
CA LYS A 203 2.42 39.81 -5.26
C LYS A 203 3.83 39.24 -5.26
N GLU A 204 4.08 38.26 -4.41
CA GLU A 204 5.38 37.59 -4.31
C GLU A 204 5.73 36.88 -5.62
N SER A 205 4.77 36.17 -6.22
CA SER A 205 4.94 35.53 -7.54
C SER A 205 5.34 36.53 -8.62
N LYS A 206 4.71 37.71 -8.69
CA LYS A 206 5.07 38.76 -9.66
C LYS A 206 6.47 39.35 -9.43
N LEU A 207 6.88 39.49 -8.18
CA LEU A 207 8.23 39.95 -7.84
C LEU A 207 9.27 38.94 -8.32
N LEU A 208 9.09 37.66 -7.97
CA LEU A 208 9.94 36.56 -8.42
C LEU A 208 9.99 36.47 -9.95
N GLU A 209 8.85 36.60 -10.64
CA GLU A 209 8.80 36.60 -12.10
C GLU A 209 9.65 37.72 -12.70
N THR A 210 9.58 38.92 -12.11
CA THR A 210 10.37 40.07 -12.55
C THR A 210 11.86 39.84 -12.33
N GLU A 211 12.23 39.30 -11.17
CA GLU A 211 13.61 38.99 -10.82
C GLU A 211 14.21 37.93 -11.75
N ILE A 212 13.45 36.86 -12.04
CA ILE A 212 13.85 35.82 -13.01
C ILE A 212 14.09 36.43 -14.39
N LYS A 213 13.19 37.29 -14.88
CA LYS A 213 13.37 37.97 -16.18
C LYS A 213 14.61 38.87 -16.20
N ASN A 214 14.91 39.56 -15.11
CA ASN A 214 16.10 40.40 -15.01
C ASN A 214 17.39 39.56 -15.01
N ASN A 215 17.40 38.47 -14.25
CA ASN A 215 18.53 37.54 -14.22
C ASN A 215 18.77 36.88 -15.59
N LEU A 216 17.72 36.49 -16.31
CA LEU A 216 17.82 35.95 -17.67
C LEU A 216 18.40 36.96 -18.68
N LYS A 217 18.06 38.24 -18.58
CA LYS A 217 18.67 39.29 -19.41
C LYS A 217 20.16 39.50 -19.12
N GLY A 218 20.59 39.19 -17.90
CA GLY A 218 21.99 39.29 -17.47
C GLY A 218 22.87 38.13 -17.96
N LEU A 219 22.28 37.00 -18.36
CA LEU A 219 22.99 35.86 -18.93
C LEU A 219 23.36 36.17 -20.39
N LYS A 220 24.61 36.59 -20.62
CA LYS A 220 25.21 36.61 -21.96
C LYS A 220 25.87 35.26 -22.25
N TYR A 221 25.71 34.79 -23.48
CA TYR A 221 26.41 33.62 -24.00
C TYR A 221 27.84 34.03 -24.39
N GLU A 222 28.85 33.33 -23.89
CA GLU A 222 30.22 33.34 -24.45
C GLU A 222 30.33 32.31 -25.57
#